data_AF-A0A528V2Q3-F1
#
_entry.id   AF-A0A528V2Q3-F1
#
_cell.length_a   1.000
_cell.length_b   1.000
_cell.length_c   1.000
_cell.angle_alpha   90.00
_cell.angle_beta   90.00
_cell.angle_gamma   90.00
#
_symmetry.space_group_name_H-M   'P 1'
#
loop_
_entity.id
_entity.type
_entity.pdbx_description
1 polymer ?
#
loop_
_entity_poly.entity_id
_entity_poly.type
_entity_poly.pdbx_seq_one_letter_code
_entity_poly.pdbx_strand_id
1 'polypeptide(L)'
;PGAREVCFGHMGDGNLHYNISRPIGGDDEAFLRLYHAMNKAVHDVVRSLHGSISAEHGIGQLKRDELIATAPPMAIELMRRVKTAFDPAGIM
;
A
#
# COMPACT_ATOMS: atom_id res chain seq x y z
N PRO A 1 10.65 -19.27 -0.84
CA PRO A 1 11.16 -20.00 0.35
C PRO A 1 12.45 -19.33 0.86
N GLY A 2 12.52 -19.01 2.16
CA GLY A 2 13.70 -18.35 2.76
C GLY A 2 13.66 -16.82 2.80
N ALA A 3 12.58 -16.18 2.33
CA ALA A 3 12.33 -14.77 2.62
C ALA A 3 12.13 -14.61 4.13
N ARG A 4 12.57 -13.49 4.69
CA ARG A 4 12.60 -13.26 6.15
C ARG A 4 11.62 -12.15 6.50
N GLU A 5 10.55 -12.51 7.17
CA GLU A 5 9.58 -11.55 7.69
C GLU A 5 10.23 -10.69 8.79
N VAL A 6 9.96 -9.39 8.73
CA VAL A 6 10.30 -8.41 9.76
C VAL A 6 9.04 -7.61 10.04
N CYS A 7 8.22 -8.12 10.96
CA CYS A 7 6.93 -7.53 11.33
C CYS A 7 7.01 -6.94 12.74
N PHE A 8 6.68 -5.65 12.84
CA PHE A 8 6.58 -4.92 14.10
C PHE A 8 5.54 -3.81 13.93
N GLY A 9 5.06 -3.23 15.02
CA GLY A 9 4.11 -2.13 14.92
C GLY A 9 3.46 -1.76 16.24
N HIS A 10 2.40 -0.98 16.13
CA HIS A 10 1.67 -0.40 17.25
C HIS A 10 0.43 -1.26 17.52
N MET A 11 0.56 -2.24 18.42
CA MET A 11 -0.55 -3.14 18.74
C MET A 11 -1.78 -2.39 19.28
N GLY A 12 -1.59 -1.23 19.93
CA GLY A 12 -2.67 -0.44 20.52
C GLY A 12 -3.65 0.17 19.53
N ASP A 13 -3.22 0.42 18.29
CA ASP A 13 -4.06 0.99 17.22
C ASP A 13 -4.23 0.04 16.01
N GLY A 14 -3.58 -1.13 16.05
CA GLY A 14 -3.68 -2.13 14.99
C GLY A 14 -2.80 -1.85 13.76
N ASN A 15 -1.83 -0.93 13.85
CA ASN A 15 -0.90 -0.65 12.77
C ASN A 15 0.32 -1.59 12.77
N LEU A 16 0.62 -2.19 11.61
CA LEU A 16 1.76 -3.07 11.41
C LEU A 16 2.67 -2.59 10.27
N HIS A 17 3.96 -2.52 10.55
CA HIS A 17 5.03 -2.44 9.55
C HIS A 17 5.42 -3.86 9.13
N TYR A 18 4.73 -4.38 8.12
CA TYR A 18 4.96 -5.72 7.59
C TYR A 18 6.04 -5.72 6.50
N ASN A 19 7.31 -5.88 6.90
CA ASN A 19 8.44 -5.86 5.96
C ASN A 19 8.90 -7.27 5.60
N ILE A 20 9.43 -7.42 4.39
CA ILE A 20 10.02 -8.68 3.93
C ILE A 20 11.47 -8.40 3.53
N SER A 21 12.40 -9.02 4.25
CA SER A 21 13.81 -9.01 3.89
C SER A 21 14.14 -10.17 2.96
N ARG A 22 15.03 -9.92 2.00
CA ARG A 22 15.50 -10.95 1.08
C ARG A 22 16.14 -12.14 1.83
N PRO A 23 16.14 -13.34 1.22
CA PRO A 23 16.88 -14.49 1.74
C PRO A 23 18.37 -14.18 1.96
N ILE A 24 19.00 -14.82 2.94
CA ILE A 24 20.45 -14.67 3.15
C ILE A 24 21.19 -15.14 1.90
N GLY A 25 22.09 -14.30 1.37
CA GLY A 25 22.81 -14.58 0.12
C GLY A 25 21.97 -14.47 -1.15
N GLY A 26 20.72 -13.99 -1.06
CA GLY A 26 19.86 -13.76 -2.21
C GLY A 26 20.25 -12.52 -3.03
N ASP A 27 19.91 -12.54 -4.32
CA ASP A 27 20.12 -11.42 -5.25
C ASP A 27 19.11 -10.29 -5.02
N ASP A 28 19.61 -9.06 -4.89
CA ASP A 28 18.79 -7.88 -4.56
C ASP A 28 17.81 -7.55 -5.69
N GLU A 29 18.27 -7.55 -6.93
CA GLU A 29 17.45 -7.19 -8.10
C GLU A 29 16.35 -8.22 -8.36
N ALA A 30 16.66 -9.51 -8.23
CA ALA A 30 15.69 -10.58 -8.33
C ALA A 30 14.63 -10.50 -7.23
N PHE A 31 15.03 -10.11 -6.01
CA PHE A 31 14.09 -9.91 -4.92
C PHE A 31 13.19 -8.69 -5.16
N LEU A 32 13.75 -7.56 -5.60
CA LEU A 32 12.98 -6.34 -5.88
C LEU A 32 12.03 -6.49 -7.07
N ARG A 33 12.33 -7.34 -8.06
CA ARG A 33 11.38 -7.69 -9.13
C ARG A 33 10.09 -8.32 -8.60
N LEU A 34 10.10 -8.89 -7.39
CA LEU A 34 8.91 -9.45 -6.75
C LEU A 34 8.07 -8.40 -6.00
N TYR A 35 8.51 -7.14 -5.92
CA TYR A 35 7.89 -6.10 -5.08
C TYR A 35 6.37 -6.00 -5.28
N HIS A 36 5.90 -5.89 -6.53
CA HIS A 36 4.47 -5.77 -6.80
C HIS A 36 3.68 -7.05 -6.47
N ALA A 37 4.24 -8.22 -6.75
CA ALA A 37 3.60 -9.49 -6.44
C ALA A 37 3.49 -9.72 -4.92
N MET A 38 4.55 -9.37 -4.16
CA MET A 38 4.56 -9.43 -2.70
C MET A 38 3.54 -8.44 -2.10
N ASN A 39 3.54 -7.18 -2.54
CA ASN A 39 2.56 -6.20 -2.06
C ASN A 39 1.13 -6.65 -2.38
N LYS A 40 0.87 -7.15 -3.59
CA LYS A 40 -0.47 -7.67 -3.94
C LYS A 40 -0.90 -8.78 -2.97
N ALA A 41 -0.03 -9.76 -2.70
CA ALA A 41 -0.35 -10.85 -1.79
C ALA A 41 -0.64 -10.36 -0.36
N VAL A 42 0.17 -9.43 0.15
CA VAL A 42 -0.05 -8.83 1.49
C VAL A 42 -1.35 -8.02 1.51
N HIS A 43 -1.59 -7.18 0.51
CA HIS A 43 -2.76 -6.31 0.45
C HIS A 43 -4.06 -7.09 0.25
N ASP A 44 -4.03 -8.23 -0.45
CA ASP A 44 -5.19 -9.13 -0.55
C ASP A 44 -5.57 -9.68 0.83
N VAL A 45 -4.59 -10.03 1.68
CA VAL A 45 -4.85 -10.44 3.06
C VAL A 45 -5.41 -9.28 3.89
N VAL A 46 -4.78 -8.10 3.82
CA VAL A 46 -5.26 -6.89 4.51
C VAL A 46 -6.73 -6.61 4.17
N ARG A 47 -7.11 -6.71 2.90
CA ARG A 47 -8.50 -6.50 2.44
C ARG A 47 -9.45 -7.59 2.94
N SER A 48 -9.03 -8.85 2.96
CA SER A 48 -9.85 -9.94 3.51
C SER A 48 -10.18 -9.74 4.99
N LEU A 49 -9.35 -8.96 5.70
CA LEU A 49 -9.52 -8.57 7.09
C LEU A 49 -10.15 -7.17 7.26
N HIS A 50 -10.63 -6.56 6.17
CA HIS A 50 -11.20 -5.21 6.15
C HIS A 50 -10.24 -4.11 6.67
N GLY A 51 -8.92 -4.32 6.52
CA GLY A 51 -7.89 -3.38 6.93
C GLY A 51 -7.55 -2.30 5.89
N SER A 52 -6.65 -1.39 6.26
CA SER A 52 -6.11 -0.35 5.37
C SER A 52 -4.73 -0.73 4.82
N ILE A 53 -4.51 -0.56 3.52
CA ILE A 53 -3.21 -0.76 2.85
C ILE A 53 -2.19 0.36 3.19
N SER A 54 -2.66 1.42 3.84
CA SER A 54 -1.82 2.50 4.33
C SER A 54 -2.40 3.07 5.62
N ALA A 55 -1.86 2.62 6.75
CA ALA A 55 -2.29 3.09 8.06
C ALA A 55 -1.80 4.53 8.33
N GLU A 56 -0.53 4.83 8.05
CA GLU A 56 0.09 6.13 8.43
C GLU A 56 0.76 6.88 7.28
N HIS A 57 1.44 6.18 6.36
CA HIS A 57 2.29 6.83 5.35
C HIS A 57 1.52 7.50 4.19
N GLY A 58 0.19 7.44 4.19
CA GLY A 58 -0.65 8.00 3.14
C GLY A 58 -0.53 7.26 1.80
N ILE A 59 -1.03 7.89 0.73
CA ILE A 59 -1.17 7.28 -0.60
C ILE A 59 -0.05 7.70 -1.55
N GLY A 60 0.20 9.02 -1.63
CA GLY A 60 1.20 9.60 -2.53
C GLY A 60 1.03 9.14 -3.98
N GLN A 61 2.13 9.07 -4.73
CA GLN A 61 2.13 8.50 -6.07
C GLN A 61 2.12 6.97 -6.03
N LEU A 62 2.82 6.37 -5.06
CA LEU A 62 3.08 4.93 -4.99
C LEU A 62 1.80 4.09 -4.88
N LYS A 63 0.83 4.52 -4.05
CA LYS A 63 -0.37 3.73 -3.76
C LYS A 63 -1.63 4.27 -4.46
N ARG A 64 -1.49 5.25 -5.36
CA ARG A 64 -2.62 5.92 -6.02
C ARG A 64 -3.50 4.93 -6.78
N ASP A 65 -2.88 4.10 -7.62
CA ASP A 65 -3.62 3.20 -8.50
C ASP A 65 -4.32 2.10 -7.69
N GLU A 66 -3.72 1.71 -6.56
CA GLU A 66 -4.32 0.75 -5.65
C GLU A 66 -5.51 1.33 -4.87
N LEU A 67 -5.42 2.59 -4.43
CA LEU A 67 -6.57 3.29 -3.85
C LEU A 67 -7.73 3.33 -4.85
N ILE A 68 -7.45 3.69 -6.11
CA ILE A 68 -8.47 3.75 -7.16
C ILE A 68 -9.11 2.37 -7.41
N ALA A 69 -8.31 1.30 -7.36
CA ALA A 69 -8.79 -0.06 -7.60
C ALA A 69 -9.64 -0.64 -6.46
N THR A 70 -9.51 -0.12 -5.25
CA THR A 70 -10.05 -0.77 -4.04
C THR A 70 -11.07 0.06 -3.27
N ALA A 71 -11.00 1.40 -3.36
CA ALA A 71 -11.92 2.27 -2.67
C ALA A 71 -13.31 2.25 -3.32
N PRO A 72 -14.39 2.52 -2.56
CA PRO A 72 -15.72 2.70 -3.13
C PRO A 72 -15.71 3.75 -4.25
N PRO A 73 -16.33 3.49 -5.42
CA PRO A 73 -16.32 4.44 -6.54
C PRO A 73 -16.80 5.84 -6.16
N MET A 74 -17.80 5.94 -5.27
CA MET A 74 -18.29 7.23 -4.77
C MET A 74 -17.27 8.00 -3.94
N ALA A 75 -16.39 7.32 -3.19
CA ALA A 75 -15.35 7.97 -2.41
C ALA A 75 -14.29 8.58 -3.34
N ILE A 76 -13.90 7.83 -4.38
CA ILE A 76 -12.98 8.33 -5.42
C ILE A 76 -13.58 9.52 -6.16
N GLU A 77 -14.87 9.46 -6.51
CA GLU A 77 -15.55 10.57 -7.16
C GLU A 77 -15.56 11.83 -6.27
N LEU A 78 -15.88 11.69 -4.98
CA LEU A 78 -15.85 12.79 -4.04
C LEU A 78 -14.45 13.40 -3.92
N MET A 79 -13.40 12.58 -3.78
CA MET A 79 -12.01 13.06 -3.73
C MET A 79 -11.64 13.87 -4.98
N ARG A 80 -12.05 13.40 -6.17
CA ARG A 80 -11.81 14.12 -7.43
C ARG A 80 -12.55 15.46 -7.50
N ARG A 81 -13.80 15.51 -7.02
CA ARG A 81 -14.58 16.76 -6.94
C ARG A 81 -13.92 17.77 -6.02
N VAL A 82 -13.47 17.33 -4.83
CA VAL A 82 -12.72 18.18 -3.90
C VAL A 82 -11.43 18.67 -4.55
N LYS A 83 -10.62 17.78 -5.15
CA LYS A 83 -9.38 18.17 -5.84
C LYS A 83 -9.63 19.22 -6.91
N THR A 84 -10.65 19.03 -7.76
CA THR A 84 -10.99 19.95 -8.84
C THR A 84 -11.45 21.31 -8.33
N ALA A 85 -12.16 21.35 -7.19
CA ALA A 85 -12.62 22.60 -6.59
C ALA A 85 -11.46 23.48 -6.09
N PHE A 86 -10.40 22.87 -5.56
CA PHE A 86 -9.24 23.58 -5.01
C PHE A 86 -8.09 23.76 -6.00
N ASP A 87 -7.96 22.88 -6.98
CA ASP A 87 -6.93 22.96 -8.03
C ASP A 87 -7.50 22.53 -9.39
N PRO A 88 -8.28 23.40 -10.04
CA PRO A 88 -8.85 23.13 -11.36
C PRO A 88 -7.81 23.07 -12.48
N ALA A 89 -6.62 23.65 -12.28
CA ALA A 89 -5.54 23.64 -13.26
C ALA A 89 -4.66 22.38 -13.18
N GLY A 90 -4.78 21.59 -12.09
CA GLY A 90 -4.03 20.36 -11.90
C GLY A 90 -2.52 20.60 -11.75
N ILE A 91 -2.13 21.74 -11.18
CA ILE A 91 -0.71 22.13 -11.04
C ILE A 91 -0.12 21.73 -9.69
N MET A 92 -0.93 21.11 -8.81
CA MET A 92 -0.53 20.58 -7.50
C MET A 92 -0.74 19.08 -7.36
#